data_AF-A0AAV1SQ06-F1
#
_entry.id   AF-A0AAV1SQ06-F1
#
_cell.length_a   1.000
_cell.length_b   1.000
_cell.length_c   1.000
_cell.angle_alpha   90.00
_cell.angle_beta   90.00
_cell.angle_gamma   90.00
#
_symmetry.space_group_name_H-M   'P 1'
#
loop_
_entity.id
_entity.type
_entity.pdbx_description
1 polymer ?
#
loop_
_entity_poly.entity_id
_entity_poly.type
_entity_poly.pdbx_seq_one_letter_code
_entity_poly.pdbx_strand_id
1 'polypeptide(L)'
;MAKARYSRIAARKSPSSTLILTLLLMFTFVILILLALGILSIPSTSSSDSSRQANDLSSIAHNSRIDESGDDEGKAEQWVEVISWEPRAFVYHNFLTKAECDYLINLAKPQMQKSTVVDSSTGKSKDSRVRTSSGTFLPRGRDKIIRDIEKRIADFSFIPVEHGEGLQILHYEVGQKYEPHFDYFMDDYNTKNGGQRIATVLMYLSDVEEGGETVFPSAKGNISSVPWWNELSECGKEGLSVKPKMGDALLFWSMKPDATLDPSSLHGGCPVIRGNKWSSTKWMRVNEYKSLIVRTMMPWDFFEANSSINSMLKPTEQRPLNLLIQGGNQSLSLGWFLCSRVEPTETLSYVELFPWQIKCILGGIERPIKHSVKTDAGGCS
;
A
#
# COMPACT_ATOMS: atom_id res chain seq x y z
N MET A 1 -82.77 56.84 1.78
CA MET A 1 -81.60 55.99 2.14
C MET A 1 -81.77 54.67 1.39
N ALA A 2 -80.84 54.06 0.67
CA ALA A 2 -79.39 54.02 0.81
C ALA A 2 -78.65 53.80 -0.54
N LYS A 3 -77.33 54.02 -0.47
CA LYS A 3 -76.27 54.18 -1.47
C LYS A 3 -76.14 53.13 -2.59
N ALA A 4 -75.74 53.63 -3.77
CA ALA A 4 -75.10 52.88 -4.84
C ALA A 4 -73.78 52.21 -4.38
N ARG A 5 -73.52 50.99 -4.87
CA ARG A 5 -72.22 50.31 -4.76
C ARG A 5 -71.69 50.01 -6.16
N TYR A 6 -70.60 50.70 -6.52
CA TYR A 6 -69.73 50.34 -7.63
C TYR A 6 -69.08 48.97 -7.34
N SER A 7 -69.34 47.97 -8.17
CA SER A 7 -68.61 46.70 -8.15
C SER A 7 -67.32 46.85 -8.97
N ARG A 8 -66.15 46.84 -8.30
CA ARG A 8 -64.85 46.66 -8.95
C ARG A 8 -64.77 45.24 -9.50
N ILE A 9 -64.50 45.11 -10.80
CA ILE A 9 -64.14 43.84 -11.42
C ILE A 9 -62.75 43.46 -10.92
N ALA A 10 -62.66 42.39 -10.12
CA ALA A 10 -61.39 41.82 -9.69
C ALA A 10 -60.80 40.99 -10.84
N ALA A 11 -59.60 41.37 -11.31
CA ALA A 11 -58.83 40.58 -12.26
C ALA A 11 -58.46 39.22 -11.65
N ARG A 12 -58.93 38.15 -12.28
CA ARG A 12 -58.71 36.76 -11.87
C ARG A 12 -57.25 36.40 -12.13
N LYS A 13 -56.43 36.39 -11.08
CA LYS A 13 -55.03 35.89 -11.15
C LYS A 13 -55.07 34.39 -11.48
N SER A 14 -54.50 34.01 -12.62
CA SER A 14 -54.26 32.61 -12.98
C SER A 14 -53.36 31.96 -11.93
N PRO A 15 -53.67 30.74 -11.43
CA PRO A 15 -52.83 30.09 -10.45
C PRO A 15 -51.49 29.71 -11.11
N SER A 16 -50.39 30.13 -10.48
CA SER A 16 -49.01 29.88 -10.93
C SER A 16 -48.70 28.42 -11.26
N SER A 17 -49.46 27.46 -10.72
CA SER A 17 -49.29 26.03 -11.01
C SER A 17 -49.71 25.65 -12.42
N THR A 18 -50.71 26.32 -13.00
CA THR A 18 -51.18 26.03 -14.37
C THR A 18 -50.12 26.43 -15.39
N LEU A 19 -49.42 27.55 -15.16
CA LEU A 19 -48.31 28.01 -16.00
C LEU A 19 -47.12 27.02 -15.98
N ILE A 20 -46.78 26.50 -14.80
CA ILE A 20 -45.70 25.52 -14.65
C ILE A 20 -46.07 24.22 -15.35
N LEU A 21 -47.29 23.73 -15.19
CA LEU A 21 -47.76 22.51 -15.86
C LEU A 21 -47.75 22.67 -17.38
N THR A 22 -48.18 23.83 -17.91
CA THR A 22 -48.12 24.10 -19.35
C THR A 22 -46.68 24.15 -19.86
N LEU A 23 -45.74 24.73 -19.10
CA LEU A 23 -44.33 24.76 -19.47
C LEU A 23 -43.71 23.35 -19.52
N LEU A 24 -44.02 22.50 -18.55
CA LEU A 24 -43.55 21.11 -18.52
C LEU A 24 -44.09 20.31 -19.71
N LEU A 25 -45.37 20.45 -20.03
CA LEU A 25 -45.98 19.77 -21.18
C LEU A 25 -45.35 20.22 -22.50
N MET A 26 -45.14 21.53 -22.68
CA MET A 26 -44.48 22.05 -23.88
C MET A 26 -43.04 21.55 -23.99
N PHE A 27 -42.30 21.49 -22.87
CA PHE A 27 -40.94 20.98 -22.85
C PHE A 27 -40.87 19.49 -23.22
N THR A 28 -41.80 18.66 -22.72
CA THR A 28 -41.88 17.24 -23.12
C THR A 28 -42.15 17.06 -24.61
N PHE A 29 -43.00 17.91 -25.19
CA PHE A 29 -43.33 17.84 -26.62
C PHE A 29 -42.13 18.22 -27.50
N VAL A 30 -41.35 19.22 -27.09
CA VAL A 30 -40.10 19.61 -27.77
C VAL A 30 -39.09 18.47 -27.74
N ILE A 31 -38.91 17.80 -26.59
CA ILE A 31 -38.00 16.64 -26.48
C ILE A 31 -38.44 15.52 -27.45
N LEU A 32 -39.74 15.20 -27.51
CA LEU A 32 -40.26 14.17 -28.42
C LEU A 32 -40.02 14.52 -29.89
N ILE A 33 -40.17 15.80 -30.28
CA ILE A 33 -39.86 16.26 -31.64
C ILE A 33 -38.36 16.12 -31.93
N LEU A 34 -37.49 16.50 -31.00
CA LEU A 34 -36.03 16.39 -31.18
C LEU A 34 -35.58 14.92 -31.30
N LEU A 35 -36.23 14.01 -30.59
CA LEU A 35 -36.02 12.56 -30.72
C LEU A 35 -36.51 12.04 -32.07
N ALA A 36 -37.70 12.46 -32.52
CA ALA A 36 -38.27 12.05 -33.81
C ALA A 36 -37.46 12.57 -35.01
N LEU A 37 -36.82 13.74 -34.86
CA LEU A 37 -35.93 14.32 -35.87
C LEU A 37 -34.48 13.79 -35.79
N GLY A 38 -34.17 12.91 -34.82
CA GLY A 38 -32.83 12.35 -34.64
C GLY A 38 -31.76 13.36 -34.19
N ILE A 39 -32.19 14.52 -33.69
CA ILE A 39 -31.30 15.58 -33.17
C ILE A 39 -30.86 15.25 -31.73
N LEU A 40 -31.73 14.55 -30.99
CA LEU A 40 -31.46 14.00 -29.67
C LEU A 40 -31.44 12.47 -29.77
N SER A 41 -30.41 11.82 -29.23
CA SER A 41 -30.32 10.36 -29.16
C SER A 41 -30.42 9.91 -27.71
N ILE A 42 -31.41 9.08 -27.38
CA ILE A 42 -31.43 8.36 -26.09
C ILE A 42 -30.49 7.14 -26.26
N PRO A 43 -29.62 6.83 -25.28
CA PRO A 43 -28.85 5.59 -25.31
C PRO A 43 -29.83 4.41 -25.29
N SER A 44 -30.04 3.77 -26.43
CA SER A 44 -30.91 2.61 -26.53
C SER A 44 -30.17 1.39 -25.99
N THR A 45 -30.41 1.04 -24.72
CA THR A 45 -30.20 -0.34 -24.25
C THR A 45 -31.40 -1.16 -24.70
N SER A 46 -31.49 -1.47 -25.99
CA SER A 46 -32.40 -2.49 -26.49
C SER A 46 -31.83 -3.85 -26.12
N SER A 47 -32.36 -4.40 -25.03
CA SER A 47 -32.15 -5.74 -24.53
C SER A 47 -32.79 -6.77 -25.48
N SER A 48 -31.98 -7.33 -26.37
CA SER A 48 -32.23 -8.65 -26.97
C SER A 48 -30.94 -9.19 -27.56
N ASP A 49 -29.97 -9.51 -26.70
CA ASP A 49 -29.07 -10.61 -27.00
C ASP A 49 -28.51 -11.24 -25.73
N SER A 50 -28.40 -12.56 -25.78
CA SER A 50 -28.05 -13.48 -24.71
C SER A 50 -26.85 -13.05 -23.86
N SER A 51 -26.98 -13.21 -22.54
CA SER A 51 -25.91 -13.26 -21.53
C SER A 51 -24.53 -12.76 -22.00
N ARG A 52 -24.28 -11.46 -21.90
CA ARG A 52 -22.90 -10.98 -21.81
C ARG A 52 -22.32 -11.55 -20.53
N GLN A 53 -21.58 -12.64 -20.66
CA GLN A 53 -20.78 -13.23 -19.60
C GLN A 53 -19.91 -12.12 -19.02
N ALA A 54 -19.85 -11.99 -17.69
CA ALA A 54 -18.94 -11.07 -17.00
C ALA A 54 -17.45 -11.34 -17.30
N ASN A 55 -17.14 -12.32 -18.16
CA ASN A 55 -15.82 -12.81 -18.52
C ASN A 55 -15.43 -12.47 -19.97
N ASP A 56 -16.21 -11.65 -20.69
CA ASP A 56 -15.89 -11.23 -22.05
C ASP A 56 -14.95 -10.00 -22.05
N LEU A 57 -13.65 -10.28 -22.15
CA LEU A 57 -12.56 -9.29 -22.15
C LEU A 57 -12.35 -8.59 -23.51
N SER A 58 -13.21 -8.84 -24.51
CA SER A 58 -13.06 -8.27 -25.86
C SER A 58 -13.28 -6.75 -25.94
N SER A 59 -13.78 -6.11 -24.88
CA SER A 59 -14.19 -4.69 -24.88
C SER A 59 -13.19 -3.73 -24.22
N ILE A 60 -12.06 -4.21 -23.72
CA ILE A 60 -11.03 -3.38 -23.07
C ILE A 60 -9.80 -3.33 -23.98
N ALA A 61 -9.98 -2.74 -25.15
CA ALA A 61 -8.89 -2.42 -26.07
C ALA A 61 -9.14 -1.07 -26.75
N HIS A 62 -8.30 -0.10 -26.37
CA HIS A 62 -7.98 1.21 -26.96
C HIS A 62 -9.07 2.26 -27.25
N ASN A 63 -8.84 3.44 -26.65
CA ASN A 63 -8.99 4.74 -27.30
C ASN A 63 -7.85 5.66 -26.80
N SER A 64 -6.60 5.38 -27.19
CA SER A 64 -5.55 6.41 -27.17
C SER A 64 -5.32 6.84 -28.61
N ARG A 65 -5.70 8.09 -28.87
CA ARG A 65 -5.39 8.79 -30.12
C ARG A 65 -3.87 8.91 -30.19
N ILE A 66 -3.30 8.45 -31.28
CA ILE A 66 -1.95 8.79 -31.68
C ILE A 66 -1.97 10.29 -32.02
N ASP A 67 -1.67 11.15 -31.05
CA ASP A 67 -1.21 12.52 -31.34
C ASP A 67 0.30 12.43 -31.56
N GLU A 68 0.69 12.30 -32.83
CA GLU A 68 2.06 12.57 -33.29
C GLU A 68 2.32 14.07 -33.16
N SER A 69 2.81 14.52 -32.00
CA SER A 69 3.51 15.80 -31.90
C SER A 69 4.41 15.90 -30.67
N GLY A 70 5.71 15.79 -30.90
CA GLY A 70 6.74 16.59 -30.21
C GLY A 70 7.40 16.00 -28.96
N ASP A 71 8.60 15.46 -29.16
CA ASP A 71 9.78 15.63 -28.30
C ASP A 71 9.62 15.52 -26.75
N ASP A 72 9.08 14.41 -26.24
CA ASP A 72 9.33 13.98 -24.85
C ASP A 72 10.01 12.60 -24.86
N GLU A 73 11.31 12.59 -24.62
CA GLU A 73 12.06 11.34 -24.42
C GLU A 73 11.50 10.59 -23.18
N GLY A 74 10.72 9.54 -23.43
CA GLY A 74 10.89 8.29 -22.68
C GLY A 74 9.86 7.92 -21.61
N LYS A 75 8.64 8.47 -21.59
CA LYS A 75 7.56 7.92 -20.76
C LYS A 75 6.56 7.12 -21.61
N ALA A 76 6.69 5.80 -21.58
CA ALA A 76 5.69 4.90 -22.14
C ALA A 76 4.32 5.16 -21.50
N GLU A 77 3.26 5.14 -22.31
CA GLU A 77 1.89 5.43 -21.87
C GLU A 77 1.46 4.47 -20.75
N GLN A 78 0.90 5.02 -19.68
CA GLN A 78 0.39 4.30 -18.52
C GLN A 78 -1.07 3.90 -18.75
N TRP A 79 -1.41 2.62 -18.63
CA TRP A 79 -2.77 2.12 -18.85
C TRP A 79 -3.04 0.84 -18.06
N VAL A 80 -4.33 0.49 -17.90
CA VAL A 80 -4.78 -0.66 -17.09
C VAL A 80 -5.45 -1.70 -17.98
N GLU A 81 -5.02 -2.95 -17.87
CA GLU A 81 -5.59 -4.14 -18.49
C GLU A 81 -6.40 -4.94 -17.45
N VAL A 82 -7.60 -5.40 -17.82
CA VAL A 82 -8.37 -6.33 -16.99
C VAL A 82 -7.95 -7.75 -17.33
N ILE A 83 -7.48 -8.49 -16.33
CA ILE A 83 -6.99 -9.86 -16.50
C ILE A 83 -8.08 -10.87 -16.12
N SER A 84 -8.81 -10.63 -15.02
CA SER A 84 -9.93 -11.47 -14.60
C SER A 84 -10.85 -10.75 -13.62
N TRP A 85 -12.06 -11.28 -13.49
CA TRP A 85 -13.03 -10.92 -12.46
C TRP A 85 -13.14 -11.98 -11.34
N GLU A 86 -12.64 -13.19 -11.55
CA GLU A 86 -12.58 -14.28 -10.57
C GLU A 86 -11.21 -15.02 -10.68
N PRO A 87 -10.18 -14.61 -9.93
CA PRO A 87 -10.19 -13.48 -8.98
C PRO A 87 -10.18 -12.15 -9.72
N ARG A 88 -10.60 -11.08 -9.04
CA ARG A 88 -10.45 -9.72 -9.58
C ARG A 88 -8.96 -9.42 -9.70
N ALA A 89 -8.47 -9.28 -10.93
CA ALA A 89 -7.06 -9.08 -11.25
C ALA A 89 -6.89 -8.08 -12.41
N PHE A 90 -5.99 -7.12 -12.24
CA PHE A 90 -5.73 -6.02 -13.16
C PHE A 90 -4.24 -5.78 -13.27
N VAL A 91 -3.73 -5.56 -14.48
CA VAL A 91 -2.35 -5.13 -14.69
C VAL A 91 -2.35 -3.65 -14.99
N TYR A 92 -1.53 -2.89 -14.27
CA TYR A 92 -1.19 -1.52 -14.61
C TYR A 92 0.17 -1.53 -15.32
N HIS A 93 0.14 -1.27 -16.63
CA HIS A 93 1.35 -1.20 -17.44
C HIS A 93 2.14 0.08 -17.21
N ASN A 94 3.47 -0.04 -17.21
CA ASN A 94 4.39 1.07 -16.95
C ASN A 94 4.12 1.77 -15.59
N PHE A 95 3.67 1.00 -14.60
CA PHE A 95 3.34 1.50 -13.27
C PHE A 95 4.56 2.08 -12.55
N LEU A 96 5.71 1.39 -12.60
CA LEU A 96 7.01 1.89 -12.15
C LEU A 96 7.86 2.32 -13.34
N THR A 97 8.62 3.39 -13.16
CA THR A 97 9.70 3.74 -14.08
C THR A 97 10.87 2.77 -13.92
N LYS A 98 11.70 2.62 -14.97
CA LYS A 98 12.93 1.82 -14.91
C LYS A 98 13.83 2.24 -13.73
N ALA A 99 13.95 3.54 -13.49
CA ALA A 99 14.74 4.10 -12.39
C ALA A 99 14.19 3.70 -11.00
N GLU A 100 12.87 3.67 -10.82
CA GLU A 100 12.24 3.19 -9.58
C GLU A 100 12.49 1.69 -9.37
N CYS A 101 12.39 0.87 -10.43
CA CYS A 101 12.72 -0.56 -10.34
C CYS A 101 14.18 -0.79 -9.94
N ASP A 102 15.13 -0.13 -10.63
CA ASP A 102 16.56 -0.24 -10.34
C ASP A 102 16.88 0.24 -8.91
N TYR A 103 16.21 1.30 -8.46
CA TYR A 103 16.33 1.83 -7.10
C TYR A 103 15.91 0.78 -6.05
N LEU A 104 14.73 0.19 -6.19
CA LEU A 104 14.22 -0.82 -5.25
C LEU A 104 15.13 -2.05 -5.20
N ILE A 105 15.60 -2.53 -6.36
CA ILE A 105 16.54 -3.65 -6.45
C ILE A 105 17.84 -3.33 -5.71
N ASN A 106 18.45 -2.18 -5.98
CA ASN A 106 19.73 -1.81 -5.39
C ASN A 106 19.63 -1.57 -3.87
N LEU A 107 18.51 -1.04 -3.40
CA LEU A 107 18.24 -0.88 -1.98
C LEU A 107 18.09 -2.24 -1.25
N ALA A 108 17.52 -3.24 -1.93
CA ALA A 108 17.25 -4.56 -1.38
C ALA A 108 18.46 -5.50 -1.39
N LYS A 109 19.27 -5.49 -2.47
CA LYS A 109 20.43 -6.37 -2.68
C LYS A 109 21.28 -6.67 -1.44
N PRO A 110 21.75 -5.68 -0.64
CA PRO A 110 22.62 -5.96 0.50
C PRO A 110 21.90 -6.63 1.68
N GLN A 111 20.56 -6.68 1.69
CA GLN A 111 19.74 -7.17 2.81
C GLN A 111 19.00 -8.47 2.47
N MET A 112 19.27 -9.07 1.30
CA MET A 112 18.56 -10.26 0.84
C MET A 112 18.90 -11.48 1.70
N GLN A 113 17.87 -12.16 2.19
CA GLN A 113 17.98 -13.41 2.93
C GLN A 113 17.08 -14.47 2.32
N LYS A 114 17.34 -15.75 2.56
CA LYS A 114 16.45 -16.82 2.09
C LYS A 114 15.03 -16.59 2.62
N SER A 115 14.04 -16.66 1.73
CA SER A 115 12.64 -16.37 2.09
C SER A 115 12.09 -17.48 2.99
N THR A 116 11.24 -17.09 3.93
CA THR A 116 10.47 -18.02 4.77
C THR A 116 8.98 -17.88 4.49
N VAL A 117 8.20 -18.90 4.84
CA VAL A 117 6.73 -18.88 4.74
C VAL A 117 6.10 -18.93 6.13
N VAL A 118 4.93 -18.35 6.29
CA VAL A 118 4.13 -18.51 7.51
C VAL A 118 3.40 -19.85 7.43
N ASP A 119 3.64 -20.72 8.40
CA ASP A 119 2.96 -22.01 8.52
C ASP A 119 1.51 -21.80 8.99
N SER A 120 0.54 -22.26 8.20
CA SER A 120 -0.88 -22.02 8.45
C SER A 120 -1.42 -22.69 9.72
N SER A 121 -0.75 -23.72 10.23
CA SER A 121 -1.18 -24.45 11.43
C SER A 121 -0.60 -23.88 12.72
N THR A 122 0.59 -23.29 12.65
CA THR A 122 1.34 -22.81 13.82
C THR A 122 1.49 -21.29 13.85
N GLY A 123 1.21 -20.59 12.75
CA GLY A 123 1.42 -19.15 12.59
C GLY A 123 2.88 -18.71 12.58
N LYS A 124 3.84 -19.65 12.53
CA LYS A 124 5.28 -19.39 12.65
C LYS A 124 5.99 -19.43 11.30
N SER A 125 7.10 -18.70 11.19
CA SER A 125 7.99 -18.73 10.04
C SER A 125 8.69 -20.09 9.91
N LYS A 126 8.66 -20.71 8.73
CA LYS A 126 9.27 -22.01 8.41
C LYS A 126 10.13 -21.90 7.15
N ASP A 127 11.30 -22.55 7.17
CA ASP A 127 12.12 -22.73 5.95
C ASP A 127 11.36 -23.62 4.97
N SER A 128 11.25 -23.18 3.73
CA SER A 128 10.24 -23.72 2.84
C SER A 128 10.84 -24.21 1.53
N ARG A 129 10.55 -25.48 1.21
CA ARG A 129 10.66 -26.02 -0.16
C ARG A 129 9.59 -25.44 -1.09
N VAL A 130 8.66 -24.66 -0.52
CA VAL A 130 7.44 -24.12 -1.13
C VAL A 130 7.72 -22.76 -1.79
N ARG A 131 8.56 -21.94 -1.17
CA ARG A 131 9.08 -20.65 -1.63
C ARG A 131 10.59 -20.68 -1.50
N THR A 132 11.27 -20.67 -2.64
CA THR A 132 12.72 -20.85 -2.70
C THR A 132 13.48 -19.57 -3.04
N SER A 133 12.78 -18.43 -3.10
CA SER A 133 13.37 -17.09 -3.34
C SER A 133 14.24 -16.59 -2.19
N SER A 134 15.00 -15.54 -2.46
CA SER A 134 15.49 -14.62 -1.44
C SER A 134 14.59 -13.38 -1.34
N GLY A 135 14.56 -12.73 -0.18
CA GLY A 135 13.73 -11.55 0.05
C GLY A 135 14.18 -10.67 1.21
N THR A 136 13.64 -9.46 1.24
CA THR A 136 13.79 -8.48 2.32
C THR A 136 12.57 -7.57 2.40
N PHE A 137 12.45 -6.78 3.46
CA PHE A 137 11.37 -5.81 3.66
C PHE A 137 11.92 -4.39 3.74
N LEU A 138 11.32 -3.50 2.97
CA LEU A 138 11.55 -2.06 3.06
C LEU A 138 10.42 -1.45 3.91
N PRO A 139 10.74 -0.67 4.96
CA PRO A 139 9.72 -0.03 5.79
C PRO A 139 8.80 0.90 4.99
N ARG A 140 7.53 0.94 5.38
CA ARG A 140 6.56 1.90 4.84
C ARG A 140 7.06 3.32 5.05
N GLY A 141 6.95 4.16 4.03
CA GLY A 141 7.33 5.57 4.12
C GLY A 141 8.82 5.85 4.33
N ARG A 142 9.71 4.87 4.09
CA ARG A 142 11.15 4.98 4.35
C ARG A 142 11.81 6.24 3.79
N ASP A 143 11.50 6.58 2.55
CA ASP A 143 12.04 7.75 1.84
C ASP A 143 11.02 8.28 0.82
N LYS A 144 11.38 9.37 0.14
CA LYS A 144 10.49 10.02 -0.82
C LYS A 144 10.09 9.09 -1.98
N ILE A 145 11.01 8.29 -2.52
CA ILE A 145 10.72 7.42 -3.67
C ILE A 145 9.72 6.35 -3.25
N ILE A 146 9.96 5.70 -2.11
CA ILE A 146 9.03 4.68 -1.57
C ILE A 146 7.67 5.29 -1.27
N ARG A 147 7.61 6.49 -0.68
CA ARG A 147 6.33 7.18 -0.42
C ARG A 147 5.56 7.49 -1.70
N ASP A 148 6.25 7.92 -2.76
CA ASP A 148 5.62 8.24 -4.04
C ASP A 148 5.07 6.97 -4.71
N ILE A 149 5.79 5.84 -4.61
CA ILE A 149 5.33 4.52 -5.07
C ILE A 149 4.11 4.07 -4.24
N GLU A 150 4.17 4.17 -2.91
CA GLU A 150 3.08 3.77 -2.03
C GLU A 150 1.82 4.61 -2.23
N LYS A 151 1.97 5.91 -2.51
CA LYS A 151 0.86 6.77 -2.90
C LYS A 151 0.24 6.29 -4.23
N ARG A 152 1.06 5.97 -5.23
CA ARG A 152 0.58 5.45 -6.53
C ARG A 152 -0.16 4.11 -6.36
N ILE A 153 0.30 3.26 -5.44
CA ILE A 153 -0.40 2.01 -5.07
C ILE A 153 -1.77 2.33 -4.47
N ALA A 154 -1.85 3.28 -3.55
CA ALA A 154 -3.12 3.70 -2.94
C ALA A 154 -4.09 4.30 -3.98
N ASP A 155 -3.57 5.10 -4.91
CA ASP A 155 -4.36 5.67 -6.01
C ASP A 155 -4.89 4.56 -6.94
N PHE A 156 -4.11 3.50 -7.20
CA PHE A 156 -4.53 2.38 -8.06
C PHE A 156 -5.52 1.44 -7.38
N SER A 157 -5.28 1.08 -6.11
CA SER A 157 -6.10 0.13 -5.37
C SER A 157 -7.33 0.77 -4.70
N PHE A 158 -7.35 2.09 -4.60
CA PHE A 158 -8.29 2.87 -3.78
C PHE A 158 -8.26 2.51 -2.29
N ILE A 159 -7.14 1.99 -1.80
CA ILE A 159 -6.91 1.66 -0.39
C ILE A 159 -5.88 2.63 0.21
N PRO A 160 -6.14 3.28 1.36
CA PRO A 160 -5.21 4.25 1.94
C PRO A 160 -3.83 3.65 2.24
N VAL A 161 -2.78 4.48 2.14
CA VAL A 161 -1.37 4.08 2.34
C VAL A 161 -1.16 3.43 3.73
N GLU A 162 -1.90 3.91 4.73
CA GLU A 162 -1.81 3.47 6.13
C GLU A 162 -2.30 2.03 6.33
N HIS A 163 -3.06 1.49 5.40
CA HIS A 163 -3.48 0.08 5.40
C HIS A 163 -2.41 -0.85 4.82
N GLY A 164 -1.41 -0.29 4.13
CA GLY A 164 -0.33 -1.04 3.53
C GLY A 164 0.71 -1.52 4.55
N GLU A 165 1.15 -2.76 4.41
CA GLU A 165 2.38 -3.27 5.03
C GLU A 165 3.63 -2.64 4.37
N GLY A 166 4.85 -2.97 4.83
CA GLY A 166 6.07 -2.57 4.11
C GLY A 166 6.18 -3.23 2.74
N LEU A 167 7.03 -2.70 1.86
CA LEU A 167 7.31 -3.34 0.56
C LEU A 167 8.19 -4.57 0.77
N GLN A 168 7.70 -5.75 0.38
CA GLN A 168 8.52 -6.95 0.33
C GLN A 168 9.23 -7.01 -1.02
N ILE A 169 10.56 -7.07 -1.04
CA ILE A 169 11.35 -7.26 -2.27
C ILE A 169 11.79 -8.72 -2.35
N LEU A 170 11.69 -9.31 -3.54
CA LEU A 170 11.96 -10.72 -3.79
C LEU A 170 12.83 -10.90 -5.02
N HIS A 171 13.71 -11.89 -4.94
CA HIS A 171 14.56 -12.32 -6.04
C HIS A 171 14.48 -13.83 -6.21
N TYR A 172 14.18 -14.26 -7.44
CA TYR A 172 14.16 -15.65 -7.87
C TYR A 172 15.24 -15.86 -8.94
N GLU A 173 16.14 -16.79 -8.64
CA GLU A 173 17.11 -17.34 -9.59
C GLU A 173 16.47 -18.47 -10.42
N VAL A 174 17.20 -18.94 -11.44
CA VAL A 174 16.79 -20.08 -12.27
C VAL A 174 16.42 -21.28 -11.40
N GLY A 175 15.25 -21.87 -11.67
CA GLY A 175 14.66 -22.99 -10.94
C GLY A 175 13.93 -22.62 -9.64
N GLN A 176 14.09 -21.40 -9.13
CA GLN A 176 13.36 -20.95 -7.93
C GLN A 176 11.91 -20.61 -8.27
N LYS A 177 11.01 -20.87 -7.32
CA LYS A 177 9.57 -20.75 -7.48
C LYS A 177 8.86 -20.38 -6.18
N TYR A 178 7.57 -20.12 -6.28
CA TYR A 178 6.65 -20.10 -5.15
C TYR A 178 5.42 -20.95 -5.50
N GLU A 179 5.20 -22.05 -4.78
CA GLU A 179 3.99 -22.84 -4.90
C GLU A 179 2.72 -22.00 -4.67
N PRO A 180 1.58 -22.41 -5.25
CA PRO A 180 0.31 -21.75 -5.06
C PRO A 180 -0.07 -21.58 -3.58
N HIS A 181 -0.45 -20.37 -3.21
CA HIS A 181 -0.83 -19.98 -1.85
C HIS A 181 -1.85 -18.84 -1.86
N PHE A 182 -2.37 -18.53 -0.67
CA PHE A 182 -3.21 -17.37 -0.43
C PHE A 182 -2.41 -16.31 0.30
N ASP A 183 -2.68 -15.04 -0.03
CA ASP A 183 -2.12 -13.91 0.70
C ASP A 183 -2.87 -13.58 1.98
N TYR A 184 -4.15 -13.95 2.05
CA TYR A 184 -4.97 -13.83 3.26
C TYR A 184 -4.53 -14.83 4.33
N PHE A 185 -4.76 -14.49 5.59
CA PHE A 185 -4.40 -15.38 6.71
C PHE A 185 -5.49 -16.40 6.99
N MET A 186 -5.09 -17.59 7.41
CA MET A 186 -5.99 -18.62 7.93
C MET A 186 -6.09 -18.59 9.47
N ASP A 187 -5.25 -17.80 10.13
CA ASP A 187 -5.14 -17.71 11.58
C ASP A 187 -5.56 -16.34 12.12
N ASP A 188 -6.04 -16.32 13.37
CA ASP A 188 -6.50 -15.10 14.05
C ASP A 188 -5.34 -14.25 14.59
N TYR A 189 -4.12 -14.79 14.67
CA TYR A 189 -2.99 -14.06 15.25
C TYR A 189 -2.52 -12.95 14.29
N ASN A 190 -2.34 -13.30 13.01
CA ASN A 190 -1.85 -12.39 11.99
C ASN A 190 -2.88 -11.32 11.59
N THR A 191 -4.17 -11.53 11.86
CA THR A 191 -5.23 -10.54 11.61
C THR A 191 -5.33 -9.47 12.69
N LYS A 192 -4.67 -9.61 13.85
CA LYS A 192 -4.76 -8.62 14.94
C LYS A 192 -4.27 -7.22 14.56
N ASN A 193 -3.27 -7.12 13.69
CA ASN A 193 -2.76 -5.84 13.20
C ASN A 193 -3.33 -5.54 11.81
N GLY A 194 -4.30 -4.62 11.72
CA GLY A 194 -4.91 -4.21 10.45
C GLY A 194 -5.99 -5.16 9.90
N GLY A 195 -6.26 -6.31 10.50
CA GLY A 195 -7.26 -7.27 9.99
C GLY A 195 -6.74 -8.14 8.83
N GLN A 196 -7.64 -8.66 8.00
CA GLN A 196 -7.26 -9.46 6.82
C GLN A 196 -6.50 -8.67 5.76
N ARG A 197 -5.75 -9.39 4.92
CA ARG A 197 -5.20 -8.83 3.67
C ARG A 197 -6.29 -8.86 2.61
N ILE A 198 -6.72 -7.68 2.17
CA ILE A 198 -7.85 -7.53 1.24
C ILE A 198 -7.39 -7.58 -0.22
N ALA A 199 -6.20 -7.06 -0.51
CA ALA A 199 -5.64 -6.99 -1.85
C ALA A 199 -4.11 -6.96 -1.81
N THR A 200 -3.53 -7.31 -2.95
CA THR A 200 -2.08 -7.35 -3.17
C THR A 200 -1.75 -6.61 -4.44
N VAL A 201 -0.72 -5.76 -4.39
CA VAL A 201 -0.04 -5.24 -5.58
C VAL A 201 1.32 -5.89 -5.70
N LEU A 202 1.53 -6.64 -6.78
CA LEU A 202 2.79 -7.27 -7.16
C LEU A 202 3.41 -6.50 -8.32
N MET A 203 4.47 -5.76 -8.06
CA MET A 203 5.23 -5.01 -9.05
C MET A 203 6.38 -5.85 -9.58
N TYR A 204 6.54 -5.91 -10.90
CA TYR A 204 7.65 -6.59 -11.54
C TYR A 204 8.82 -5.61 -11.73
N LEU A 205 9.97 -5.94 -11.13
CA LEU A 205 11.14 -5.06 -11.13
C LEU A 205 12.17 -5.44 -12.19
N SER A 206 11.98 -6.56 -12.87
CA SER A 206 12.81 -7.01 -14.00
C SER A 206 11.97 -7.74 -15.03
N ASP A 207 12.42 -7.70 -16.29
CA ASP A 207 11.94 -8.59 -17.32
C ASP A 207 12.48 -10.01 -17.06
N VAL A 208 11.66 -11.02 -17.35
CA VAL A 208 12.05 -12.42 -17.25
C VAL A 208 11.99 -13.03 -18.64
N GLU A 209 13.10 -13.62 -19.08
CA GLU A 209 13.22 -14.14 -20.44
C GLU A 209 12.33 -15.37 -20.67
N GLU A 210 12.26 -16.27 -19.68
CA GLU A 210 11.42 -17.47 -19.75
C GLU A 210 11.01 -17.95 -18.35
N GLY A 211 9.73 -18.31 -18.20
CA GLY A 211 9.14 -18.70 -16.91
C GLY A 211 8.88 -17.52 -15.98
N GLY A 212 8.81 -17.79 -14.67
CA GLY A 212 8.63 -16.77 -13.64
C GLY A 212 7.24 -16.13 -13.59
N GLU A 213 6.24 -16.67 -14.29
CA GLU A 213 4.89 -16.13 -14.35
C GLU A 213 4.22 -16.11 -12.97
N THR A 214 3.29 -15.18 -12.77
CA THR A 214 2.35 -15.25 -11.65
C THR A 214 1.11 -15.99 -12.14
N VAL A 215 0.90 -17.21 -11.64
CA VAL A 215 -0.19 -18.11 -12.08
C VAL A 215 -1.31 -18.16 -11.05
N PHE A 216 -2.56 -18.13 -11.52
CA PHE A 216 -3.78 -18.31 -10.74
C PHE A 216 -4.48 -19.61 -11.17
N PRO A 217 -4.11 -20.76 -10.58
CA PRO A 217 -4.63 -22.07 -10.99
C PRO A 217 -6.14 -22.26 -10.71
N SER A 218 -6.71 -21.45 -9.83
CA SER A 218 -8.15 -21.51 -9.49
C SER A 218 -8.96 -20.36 -10.10
N ALA A 219 -8.35 -19.58 -11.01
CA ALA A 219 -9.07 -18.54 -11.74
C ALA A 219 -10.14 -19.17 -12.64
N LYS A 220 -11.29 -18.50 -12.74
CA LYS A 220 -12.36 -18.88 -13.67
C LYS A 220 -12.27 -18.02 -14.93
N GLY A 221 -12.53 -18.64 -16.07
CA GLY A 221 -12.54 -17.96 -17.36
C GLY A 221 -11.78 -18.73 -18.42
N ASN A 222 -11.68 -18.14 -19.60
CA ASN A 222 -10.86 -18.72 -20.66
C ASN A 222 -9.39 -18.37 -20.41
N ILE A 223 -8.62 -19.34 -19.93
CA ILE A 223 -7.22 -19.16 -19.55
C ILE A 223 -6.33 -18.90 -20.79
N SER A 224 -6.72 -19.40 -21.97
CA SER A 224 -5.93 -19.28 -23.20
C SER A 224 -6.14 -17.97 -23.97
N SER A 225 -7.04 -17.08 -23.50
CA SER A 225 -7.28 -15.79 -24.14
C SER A 225 -6.28 -14.69 -23.77
N VAL A 226 -5.31 -14.94 -22.88
CA VAL A 226 -4.26 -13.95 -22.60
C VAL A 226 -3.36 -13.78 -23.83
N PRO A 227 -2.97 -12.54 -24.22
CA PRO A 227 -2.18 -12.29 -25.43
C PRO A 227 -0.85 -13.06 -25.50
N TRP A 228 -0.26 -13.37 -24.35
CA TRP A 228 1.02 -14.05 -24.20
C TRP A 228 0.91 -15.56 -23.99
N TRP A 229 -0.24 -16.18 -24.24
CA TRP A 229 -0.48 -17.62 -23.99
C TRP A 229 0.60 -18.54 -24.58
N ASN A 230 1.02 -18.28 -25.81
CA ASN A 230 2.01 -19.10 -26.52
C ASN A 230 3.44 -18.94 -25.97
N GLU A 231 3.69 -17.90 -25.18
CA GLU A 231 4.98 -17.63 -24.54
C GLU A 231 5.05 -18.15 -23.10
N LEU A 232 3.95 -18.68 -22.57
CA LEU A 232 3.90 -19.22 -21.21
C LEU A 232 4.67 -20.53 -21.10
N SER A 233 5.34 -20.70 -19.97
CA SER A 233 5.87 -21.98 -19.51
C SER A 233 4.74 -22.99 -19.28
N GLU A 234 5.09 -24.27 -19.16
CA GLU A 234 4.11 -25.31 -18.83
C GLU A 234 3.38 -25.04 -17.50
N CYS A 235 4.09 -24.52 -16.50
CA CYS A 235 3.48 -24.04 -15.25
C CYS A 235 2.50 -22.88 -15.50
N GLY A 236 2.88 -21.91 -16.33
CA GLY A 236 2.02 -20.77 -16.66
C GLY A 236 0.72 -21.19 -17.36
N LYS A 237 0.70 -22.32 -18.05
CA LYS A 237 -0.50 -22.85 -18.73
C LYS A 237 -1.46 -23.59 -17.79
N GLU A 238 -1.08 -23.88 -16.55
CA GLU A 238 -1.94 -24.55 -15.56
C GLU A 238 -3.07 -23.65 -15.01
N GLY A 239 -3.01 -22.34 -15.29
CA GLY A 239 -3.98 -21.36 -14.81
C GLY A 239 -3.88 -20.05 -15.57
N LEU A 240 -4.73 -19.09 -15.21
CA LEU A 240 -4.59 -17.74 -15.72
C LEU A 240 -3.26 -17.16 -15.24
N SER A 241 -2.42 -16.68 -16.16
CA SER A 241 -1.05 -16.29 -15.81
C SER A 241 -0.70 -14.91 -16.34
N VAL A 242 0.10 -14.19 -15.57
CA VAL A 242 0.67 -12.88 -15.94
C VAL A 242 2.18 -13.01 -16.05
N LYS A 243 2.73 -12.64 -17.23
CA LYS A 243 4.17 -12.66 -17.50
C LYS A 243 4.85 -11.46 -16.82
N PRO A 244 6.01 -11.64 -16.16
CA PRO A 244 6.74 -10.52 -15.56
C PRO A 244 7.31 -9.61 -16.64
N LYS A 245 6.92 -8.33 -16.60
CA LYS A 245 7.47 -7.27 -17.43
C LYS A 245 7.89 -6.11 -16.55
N MET A 246 9.13 -5.67 -16.68
CA MET A 246 9.69 -4.61 -15.83
C MET A 246 8.81 -3.36 -15.89
N GLY A 247 8.45 -2.85 -14.71
CA GLY A 247 7.61 -1.66 -14.58
C GLY A 247 6.13 -1.96 -14.42
N ASP A 248 5.64 -3.13 -14.82
CA ASP A 248 4.23 -3.47 -14.69
C ASP A 248 3.87 -3.85 -13.24
N ALA A 249 2.61 -3.59 -12.85
CA ALA A 249 2.09 -3.94 -11.53
C ALA A 249 0.77 -4.70 -11.63
N LEU A 250 0.73 -5.89 -11.04
CA LEU A 250 -0.47 -6.71 -10.94
C LEU A 250 -1.19 -6.43 -9.60
N LEU A 251 -2.40 -5.89 -9.68
CA LEU A 251 -3.33 -5.79 -8.55
C LEU A 251 -4.30 -6.95 -8.58
N PHE A 252 -4.39 -7.72 -7.49
CA PHE A 252 -5.42 -8.74 -7.33
C PHE A 252 -6.00 -8.75 -5.91
N TRP A 253 -7.23 -9.22 -5.80
CA TRP A 253 -8.00 -9.18 -4.55
C TRP A 253 -8.05 -10.57 -3.89
N SER A 254 -7.72 -10.59 -2.60
CA SER A 254 -7.83 -11.77 -1.72
C SER A 254 -9.24 -11.95 -1.16
N MET A 255 -10.08 -10.92 -1.27
CA MET A 255 -11.44 -10.90 -0.75
C MET A 255 -12.43 -10.38 -1.81
N LYS A 256 -13.64 -10.91 -1.75
CA LYS A 256 -14.78 -10.45 -2.54
C LYS A 256 -15.36 -9.16 -1.98
N PRO A 257 -16.17 -8.41 -2.76
CA PRO A 257 -16.83 -7.19 -2.29
C PRO A 257 -17.73 -7.37 -1.07
N ASP A 258 -18.24 -8.59 -0.83
CA ASP A 258 -19.03 -8.96 0.36
C ASP A 258 -18.17 -9.27 1.60
N ALA A 259 -16.86 -8.98 1.54
CA ALA A 259 -15.85 -9.26 2.55
C ALA A 259 -15.61 -10.75 2.86
N THR A 260 -16.10 -11.67 2.03
CA THR A 260 -15.69 -13.08 2.10
C THR A 260 -14.34 -13.29 1.43
N LEU A 261 -13.57 -14.27 1.90
CA LEU A 261 -12.31 -14.67 1.25
C LEU A 261 -12.60 -15.19 -0.15
N ASP A 262 -11.71 -14.93 -1.11
CA ASP A 262 -11.86 -15.38 -2.49
C ASP A 262 -10.96 -16.60 -2.79
N PRO A 263 -11.48 -17.84 -2.84
CA PRO A 263 -10.66 -19.01 -3.13
C PRO A 263 -10.06 -19.00 -4.54
N SER A 264 -10.60 -18.21 -5.46
CA SER A 264 -10.03 -18.07 -6.81
C SER A 264 -8.73 -17.26 -6.81
N SER A 265 -8.42 -16.54 -5.72
CA SER A 265 -7.18 -15.78 -5.55
C SER A 265 -5.96 -16.64 -5.18
N LEU A 266 -6.09 -17.98 -5.22
CA LEU A 266 -4.97 -18.90 -5.10
C LEU A 266 -3.98 -18.57 -6.20
N HIS A 267 -2.73 -18.26 -5.84
CA HIS A 267 -1.73 -17.84 -6.82
C HIS A 267 -0.33 -18.31 -6.45
N GLY A 268 0.52 -18.49 -7.46
CA GLY A 268 1.89 -18.93 -7.32
C GLY A 268 2.85 -18.17 -8.24
N GLY A 269 4.14 -18.34 -7.99
CA GLY A 269 5.21 -17.92 -8.89
C GLY A 269 5.80 -19.13 -9.59
N CYS A 270 5.59 -19.24 -10.90
CA CYS A 270 6.18 -20.30 -11.71
C CYS A 270 7.71 -20.28 -11.64
N PRO A 271 8.38 -21.43 -11.85
CA PRO A 271 9.84 -21.48 -11.88
C PRO A 271 10.41 -20.51 -12.92
N VAL A 272 11.48 -19.79 -12.55
CA VAL A 272 12.28 -19.06 -13.54
C VAL A 272 13.05 -20.08 -14.37
N ILE A 273 12.88 -20.07 -15.69
CA ILE A 273 13.58 -20.99 -16.60
C ILE A 273 14.82 -20.30 -17.16
N ARG A 274 14.71 -19.02 -17.53
CA ARG A 274 15.83 -18.20 -18.03
C ARG A 274 15.71 -16.75 -17.55
N GLY A 275 16.85 -16.14 -17.21
CA GLY A 275 16.93 -14.80 -16.64
C GLY A 275 16.85 -14.80 -15.11
N ASN A 276 16.40 -13.68 -14.53
CA ASN A 276 16.23 -13.50 -13.08
C ASN A 276 14.97 -12.70 -12.82
N LYS A 277 14.16 -13.10 -11.85
CA LYS A 277 12.92 -12.38 -11.49
C LYS A 277 13.12 -11.57 -10.23
N TRP A 278 13.00 -10.26 -10.35
CA TRP A 278 12.85 -9.34 -9.24
C TRP A 278 11.40 -8.86 -9.15
N SER A 279 10.85 -8.81 -7.95
CA SER A 279 9.50 -8.32 -7.72
C SER A 279 9.39 -7.59 -6.38
N SER A 280 8.41 -6.70 -6.28
CA SER A 280 8.01 -6.05 -5.04
C SER A 280 6.54 -6.30 -4.74
N THR A 281 6.24 -6.86 -3.57
CA THR A 281 4.88 -7.11 -3.11
C THR A 281 4.48 -6.07 -2.06
N LYS A 282 3.30 -5.49 -2.24
CA LYS A 282 2.61 -4.67 -1.24
C LYS A 282 1.31 -5.35 -0.86
N TRP A 283 1.23 -5.79 0.40
CA TRP A 283 -0.02 -6.27 0.98
C TRP A 283 -0.80 -5.13 1.63
N MET A 284 -2.11 -5.08 1.40
CA MET A 284 -3.01 -4.08 1.96
C MET A 284 -4.01 -4.74 2.89
N ARG A 285 -4.20 -4.14 4.06
CA ARG A 285 -5.07 -4.61 5.12
C ARG A 285 -6.47 -3.98 5.05
N VAL A 286 -7.47 -4.65 5.64
CA VAL A 286 -8.84 -4.10 5.73
C VAL A 286 -8.90 -2.84 6.60
N ASN A 287 -8.08 -2.76 7.65
CA ASN A 287 -7.95 -1.62 8.54
C ASN A 287 -6.52 -1.06 8.51
N GLU A 288 -6.32 0.08 9.17
CA GLU A 288 -4.99 0.66 9.35
C GLU A 288 -3.98 -0.38 9.90
N TYR A 289 -2.88 -0.56 9.17
CA TYR A 289 -1.77 -1.40 9.59
C TYR A 289 -0.78 -0.56 10.39
N LYS A 290 -0.59 -0.91 11.66
CA LYS A 290 0.40 -0.27 12.53
C LYS A 290 1.78 -0.82 12.17
N SER A 291 2.48 -0.10 11.30
CA SER A 291 3.89 -0.33 11.04
C SER A 291 4.69 0.08 12.28
N LEU A 292 5.71 -0.71 12.64
CA LEU A 292 6.69 -0.29 13.63
C LEU A 292 7.47 0.88 13.02
N ILE A 293 7.05 2.10 13.33
CA ILE A 293 7.76 3.31 12.93
C ILE A 293 9.08 3.30 13.71
N VAL A 294 10.21 3.08 13.01
CA VAL A 294 11.48 3.61 13.52
C VAL A 294 11.36 5.12 13.39
N ARG A 295 10.95 5.80 14.45
CA ARG A 295 11.00 7.26 14.53
C ARG A 295 12.48 7.62 14.56
N THR A 296 13.09 7.84 13.40
CA THR A 296 14.21 8.78 13.32
C THR A 296 13.59 10.15 13.52
N MET A 297 13.48 10.55 14.80
CA MET A 297 13.02 11.87 15.16
C MET A 297 14.00 12.88 14.52
N MET A 298 13.52 13.69 13.56
CA MET A 298 14.37 14.75 13.05
C MET A 298 14.56 15.78 14.18
N PRO A 299 15.73 16.46 14.29
CA PRO A 299 15.99 17.38 15.39
C PRO A 299 14.94 18.48 15.59
N TRP A 300 14.17 18.80 14.55
CA TRP A 300 13.10 19.80 14.57
C TRP A 300 11.84 19.35 15.33
N ASP A 301 11.54 18.04 15.36
CA ASP A 301 10.37 17.50 16.09
C ASP A 301 10.52 17.63 17.61
N PHE A 302 11.76 17.84 18.10
CA PHE A 302 12.05 18.07 19.51
C PHE A 302 11.57 19.45 19.99
N PHE A 303 11.53 20.45 19.10
CA PHE A 303 11.21 21.83 19.48
C PHE A 303 9.70 22.06 19.63
N GLU A 304 8.87 21.45 18.79
CA GLU A 304 7.41 21.56 18.91
C GLU A 304 6.86 20.81 20.13
N ALA A 305 7.41 19.63 20.43
CA ALA A 305 7.02 18.83 21.59
C ALA A 305 7.33 19.55 22.92
N ASN A 306 8.47 20.24 23.01
CA ASN A 306 8.85 20.98 24.22
C ASN A 306 8.03 22.26 24.43
N SER A 307 7.54 22.89 23.35
CA SER A 307 6.65 24.06 23.48
C SER A 307 5.28 23.67 24.07
N SER A 308 4.78 22.49 23.71
CA SER A 308 3.50 21.98 24.22
C SER A 308 3.60 21.50 25.67
N ILE A 309 4.71 20.86 26.05
CA ILE A 309 4.91 20.36 27.42
C ILE A 309 5.13 21.51 28.43
N ASN A 310 5.87 22.55 28.07
CA ASN A 310 6.08 23.71 28.97
C ASN A 310 4.81 24.54 29.23
N SER A 311 3.77 24.40 28.39
CA SER A 311 2.47 25.06 28.62
C SER A 311 1.58 24.34 29.66
N MET A 312 1.93 23.11 30.06
CA MET A 312 1.10 22.26 30.93
C MET A 312 1.62 22.11 32.38
N LEU A 313 2.76 22.71 32.74
CA LEU A 313 3.28 22.65 34.11
C LEU A 313 2.95 23.94 34.88
N LYS A 314 2.08 23.81 35.89
CA LYS A 314 1.78 24.88 36.86
C LYS A 314 3.01 25.16 37.75
N PRO A 315 3.30 26.43 38.09
CA PRO A 315 4.50 26.80 38.82
C PRO A 315 4.33 26.59 40.32
N THR A 316 4.60 25.38 40.81
CA THR A 316 4.87 25.15 42.24
C THR A 316 5.74 23.90 42.39
N GLU A 317 6.82 24.05 43.16
CA GLU A 317 7.86 23.06 43.51
C GLU A 317 9.02 22.87 42.52
N GLN A 318 9.84 23.92 42.40
CA GLN A 318 11.27 23.74 42.16
C GLN A 318 12.00 23.76 43.51
N ARG A 319 12.56 22.62 43.93
CA ARG A 319 13.64 22.58 44.93
C ARG A 319 14.91 22.04 44.25
N PRO A 320 16.07 22.67 44.42
CA PRO A 320 17.31 22.22 43.79
C PRO A 320 17.85 20.96 44.49
N LEU A 321 18.14 19.91 43.72
CA LEU A 321 19.01 18.83 44.15
C LEU A 321 20.45 19.28 43.90
N ASN A 322 21.19 19.59 44.98
CA ASN A 322 22.61 19.85 44.92
C ASN A 322 23.37 18.53 44.76
N LEU A 323 24.06 18.34 43.63
CA LEU A 323 25.05 17.27 43.47
C LEU A 323 26.43 17.83 43.85
N LEU A 324 26.97 17.34 44.97
CA LEU A 324 28.31 17.65 45.46
C LEU A 324 29.31 16.73 44.75
N ILE A 325 30.19 17.29 43.90
CA ILE A 325 31.36 16.60 43.36
C ILE A 325 32.59 17.16 44.08
N GLN A 326 33.19 16.37 44.96
CA GLN A 326 34.52 16.63 45.51
C GLN A 326 35.58 16.02 44.60
N GLY A 327 36.51 16.85 44.11
CA GLY A 327 37.71 16.40 43.40
C GLY A 327 38.56 17.53 42.87
N GLY A 328 39.54 17.98 43.67
CA GLY A 328 40.88 18.40 43.21
C GLY A 328 41.08 19.72 42.45
N ASN A 329 41.64 20.71 43.16
CA ASN A 329 42.46 21.85 42.70
C ASN A 329 42.54 22.16 41.19
N GLN A 330 41.89 23.25 40.78
CA GLN A 330 42.52 24.47 40.24
C GLN A 330 41.43 25.53 39.97
N SER A 331 41.63 26.75 40.46
CA SER A 331 40.80 27.91 40.10
C SER A 331 41.20 28.40 38.71
N LEU A 332 40.24 28.82 37.86
CA LEU A 332 40.33 30.06 37.07
C LEU A 332 38.98 30.40 36.38
N SER A 333 38.72 31.71 36.40
CA SER A 333 37.65 32.60 35.88
C SER A 333 36.56 32.14 34.89
N LEU A 334 35.40 32.80 35.03
CA LEU A 334 34.36 32.99 34.01
C LEU A 334 34.93 33.29 32.61
N GLY A 335 34.43 32.57 31.62
CA GLY A 335 34.54 32.92 30.20
C GLY A 335 33.40 32.26 29.43
N TRP A 336 32.53 33.07 28.84
CA TRP A 336 31.57 32.62 27.84
C TRP A 336 32.33 32.08 26.63
N PHE A 337 32.16 30.80 26.30
CA PHE A 337 32.55 30.26 25.01
C PHE A 337 31.40 29.46 24.42
N LEU A 338 30.87 29.97 23.31
CA LEU A 338 30.29 29.13 22.27
C LEU A 338 31.34 28.07 21.87
N CYS A 339 30.94 26.80 21.88
CA CYS A 339 31.60 25.74 21.12
C CYS A 339 30.48 24.85 20.57
N SER A 340 30.05 25.06 19.32
CA SER A 340 30.67 24.50 18.10
C SER A 340 30.40 23.00 17.96
N ARG A 341 29.54 22.69 16.98
CA ARG A 341 29.66 21.56 16.03
C ARG A 341 30.16 20.23 16.61
N VAL A 342 29.23 19.35 16.97
CA VAL A 342 29.49 17.91 17.11
C VAL A 342 29.26 17.25 15.75
N GLU A 343 30.27 16.54 15.25
CA GLU A 343 30.19 15.72 14.03
C GLU A 343 29.25 14.51 14.23
N PRO A 344 28.52 14.05 13.19
CA PRO A 344 27.51 13.02 13.32
C PRO A 344 28.13 11.63 13.15
N THR A 345 28.65 11.06 14.23
CA THR A 345 28.96 9.62 14.27
C THR A 345 28.43 9.04 15.56
N GLU A 346 27.12 8.80 15.61
CA GLU A 346 26.48 7.68 16.31
C GLU A 346 24.96 7.82 16.20
N THR A 347 24.32 6.92 15.46
CA THR A 347 22.87 6.78 15.40
C THR A 347 22.36 6.18 16.71
N LEU A 348 21.77 6.99 17.58
CA LEU A 348 20.96 6.51 18.70
C LEU A 348 19.68 5.88 18.14
N SER A 349 19.57 4.56 18.26
CA SER A 349 18.37 3.80 17.91
C SER A 349 17.54 3.58 19.17
N TYR A 350 16.32 4.10 19.23
CA TYR A 350 15.38 3.80 20.31
C TYR A 350 14.35 2.76 19.84
N VAL A 351 14.15 1.74 20.66
CA VAL A 351 13.04 0.78 20.53
C VAL A 351 12.08 1.08 21.68
N GLU A 352 10.91 1.62 21.38
CA GLU A 352 9.83 1.74 22.37
C GLU A 352 9.20 0.36 22.59
N LEU A 353 9.44 -0.22 23.76
CA LEU A 353 8.62 -1.29 24.32
C LEU A 353 7.67 -0.65 25.33
N PHE A 354 6.37 -0.65 25.04
CA PHE A 354 5.31 -0.22 25.96
C PHE A 354 5.23 -1.07 27.24
N PRO A 355 4.59 -0.54 28.30
CA PRO A 355 5.12 0.44 29.23
C PRO A 355 5.66 -0.26 30.51
N TRP A 356 6.44 0.49 31.29
CA TRP A 356 7.12 0.11 32.54
C TRP A 356 8.55 -0.43 32.38
N GLN A 357 9.49 0.43 32.80
CA GLN A 357 10.95 0.26 32.91
C GLN A 357 11.79 0.58 31.67
N ILE A 358 12.22 1.85 31.61
CA ILE A 358 13.35 2.28 30.79
C ILE A 358 14.63 1.72 31.42
N LYS A 359 15.36 0.88 30.68
CA LYS A 359 16.71 0.45 31.04
C LYS A 359 17.64 0.87 29.91
N CYS A 360 18.50 1.87 30.16
CA CYS A 360 19.55 2.25 29.22
C CYS A 360 20.60 1.14 29.16
N ILE A 361 20.82 0.59 27.97
CA ILE A 361 21.95 -0.32 27.70
C ILE A 361 22.93 0.48 26.84
N LEU A 362 24.03 0.94 27.45
CA LEU A 362 25.19 1.42 26.73
C LEU A 362 26.04 0.21 26.36
N GLY A 363 26.28 0.01 25.06
CA GLY A 363 27.11 -1.07 24.55
C GLY A 363 28.56 -0.89 24.99
N GLY A 364 29.03 -1.79 25.83
CA GLY A 364 30.43 -1.91 26.24
C GLY A 364 30.70 -3.35 26.64
N ILE A 365 31.71 -3.96 26.03
CA ILE A 365 32.15 -5.34 26.20
C ILE A 365 32.38 -5.66 27.70
N GLU A 366 31.71 -6.67 28.24
CA GLU A 366 32.14 -7.31 29.49
C GLU A 366 32.38 -8.82 29.29
N ARG A 367 33.65 -9.21 29.45
CA ARG A 367 34.10 -10.60 29.58
C ARG A 367 33.78 -11.10 31.00
N PRO A 368 33.59 -12.41 31.22
CA PRO A 368 33.26 -12.93 32.55
C PRO A 368 34.50 -12.91 33.45
N ILE A 369 34.47 -12.12 34.52
CA ILE A 369 35.41 -12.26 35.64
C ILE A 369 34.73 -13.10 36.72
N LYS A 370 35.21 -14.34 36.87
CA LYS A 370 35.03 -15.15 38.07
C LYS A 370 35.77 -14.48 39.21
N HIS A 371 35.09 -14.14 40.31
CA HIS A 371 35.71 -14.22 41.64
C HIS A 371 34.67 -14.59 42.69
N SER A 372 34.92 -15.72 43.36
CA SER A 372 34.31 -16.07 44.63
C SER A 372 34.96 -15.25 45.73
N VAL A 373 34.19 -14.63 46.60
CA VAL A 373 34.61 -14.34 47.98
C VAL A 373 33.41 -14.54 48.90
N LYS A 374 33.47 -15.61 49.69
CA LYS A 374 32.80 -15.70 50.99
C LYS A 374 33.61 -14.87 51.98
N THR A 375 32.94 -14.13 52.85
CA THR A 375 33.21 -14.11 54.30
C THR A 375 32.03 -13.50 55.04
N ASP A 376 31.52 -14.27 55.99
CA ASP A 376 30.57 -13.90 57.04
C ASP A 376 31.15 -12.86 58.03
N ALA A 377 30.22 -12.17 58.71
CA ALA A 377 30.15 -12.00 60.17
C ALA A 377 29.84 -10.56 60.60
N GLY A 378 28.85 -10.42 61.49
CA GLY A 378 28.71 -9.22 62.33
C GLY A 378 27.28 -8.74 62.62
N GLY A 379 26.36 -9.64 63.00
CA GLY A 379 25.15 -9.23 63.73
C GLY A 379 25.46 -9.17 65.23
N CYS A 380 25.10 -8.06 65.87
CA CYS A 380 25.10 -7.95 67.33
C CYS A 380 23.89 -8.70 67.93
N SER A 381 24.18 -9.77 68.64
CA SER A 381 23.79 -10.00 70.04
C SER A 381 24.67 -11.09 70.62
#